data_AF-A0A962DDP0-F1
#
_entry.id   AF-A0A962DDP0-F1
#
_cell.length_a   1.000
_cell.length_b   1.000
_cell.length_c   1.000
_cell.angle_alpha   90.00
_cell.angle_beta   90.00
_cell.angle_gamma   90.00
#
_symmetry.space_group_name_H-M   'P 1'
#
loop_
_entity.id
_entity.type
_entity.pdbx_description
1 polymer ?
#
loop_
_entity_poly.entity_id
_entity_poly.type
_entity_poly.pdbx_seq_one_letter_code
_entity_poly.pdbx_strand_id
1 'polypeptide(L)' 'MPYKKLVEGFEEFKKSYFQSKKREEYQKLVTEGQQPETLFIACSDSRIDPAILTNCDPGEFFAVRNIAALVPPL' A
#
# COMPACT_ATOMS: atom_id res chain seq x y z
N MET A 1 13.61 20.24 5.43
CA MET A 1 13.71 19.56 4.11
C MET A 1 12.63 18.49 4.01
N PRO A 2 12.03 18.29 2.83
CA PRO A 2 10.86 17.42 2.64
C PRO A 2 11.05 15.96 3.11
N TYR A 3 12.29 15.46 3.11
CA TYR A 3 12.57 14.08 3.57
C TYR A 3 12.30 13.86 5.07
N LYS A 4 12.36 14.91 5.91
CA LYS A 4 12.13 14.79 7.35
C LYS A 4 10.72 14.26 7.65
N LYS A 5 9.71 14.75 6.91
CA LYS A 5 8.32 14.29 7.03
C LYS A 5 8.17 12.81 6.65
N LEU A 6 8.94 12.33 5.67
CA LEU A 6 8.91 10.92 5.28
C LEU A 6 9.50 10.01 6.37
N VAL A 7 10.60 10.43 6.98
CA VAL A 7 11.23 9.70 8.11
C VAL A 7 10.28 9.67 9.30
N GLU A 8 9.74 10.83 9.71
CA GLU A 8 8.80 10.92 10.82
C GLU A 8 7.53 10.10 10.58
N GLY A 9 6.98 10.15 9.35
CA GLY A 9 5.82 9.34 8.97
C GLY A 9 6.09 7.84 9.02
N PHE A 10 7.30 7.40 8.64
CA PHE A 10 7.68 5.99 8.75
C PHE A 10 7.86 5.54 10.20
N GLU A 11 8.44 6.38 11.06
CA GLU A 11 8.53 6.09 12.49
C GLU A 11 7.15 5.96 13.13
N GLU A 12 6.21 6.85 12.77
CA GLU A 12 4.83 6.78 13.23
C GLU A 12 4.10 5.52 12.72
N PHE A 13 4.27 5.19 11.44
CA PHE A 13 3.75 3.93 10.88
C PHE A 13 4.22 2.71 11.67
N LYS A 14 5.52 2.61 11.98
CA LYS A 14 6.07 1.49 12.75
C LYS A 14 5.43 1.37 14.13
N LYS A 15 5.32 2.48 14.86
CA LYS A 15 4.82 2.49 16.25
C LYS A 15 3.32 2.27 16.31
N SER A 16 2.57 3.03 15.52
CA SER A 16 1.12 3.16 15.69
C SER A 16 0.34 2.23 14.79
N TYR A 17 0.77 2.03 13.54
CA TYR A 17 0.03 1.16 12.61
C TYR A 17 0.53 -0.28 12.67
N PHE A 18 1.83 -0.49 12.45
CA PHE A 18 2.42 -1.82 12.38
C PHE A 18 2.43 -2.52 13.75
N GLN A 19 3.14 -1.99 14.74
CA GLN A 19 3.33 -2.68 16.02
C GLN A 19 2.03 -2.87 16.82
N SER A 20 1.13 -1.87 16.80
CA SER A 20 -0.04 -1.88 17.67
C SER A 20 -1.29 -2.53 17.06
N LYS A 21 -1.45 -2.51 15.73
CA LYS A 21 -2.69 -2.96 15.07
C LYS A 21 -2.51 -4.09 14.07
N LYS A 22 -1.36 -4.16 13.38
CA LYS A 22 -1.23 -4.97 12.16
C LYS A 22 -0.10 -5.99 12.18
N ARG A 23 0.64 -6.11 13.30
CA ARG A 23 1.83 -6.97 13.41
C ARG A 23 1.55 -8.42 13.02
N GLU A 24 0.45 -8.99 13.49
CA GLU A 24 0.07 -10.38 13.19
C GLU A 24 -0.30 -10.56 11.71
N GLU A 25 -1.06 -9.63 11.12
CA GLU A 25 -1.42 -9.67 9.70
C GLU A 25 -0.17 -9.61 8.80
N TYR A 26 0.76 -8.70 9.10
CA TYR A 26 2.04 -8.64 8.38
C TYR A 26 2.87 -9.91 8.58
N GLN A 27 2.88 -10.48 9.79
CA GLN A 27 3.59 -11.73 10.05
C GLN A 27 3.02 -12.86 9.18
N LYS A 28 1.69 -12.97 9.07
CA LYS A 28 1.03 -13.94 8.18
C LYS A 28 1.41 -13.70 6.73
N LEU A 29 1.35 -12.45 6.24
CA LEU A 29 1.74 -12.12 4.86
C LEU A 29 3.20 -12.51 4.56
N VAL A 30 4.09 -12.40 5.55
CA VAL A 30 5.51 -12.82 5.42
C VAL A 30 5.65 -14.36 5.42
N THR A 31 4.91 -15.07 6.28
CA THR A 31 5.07 -16.52 6.45
C THR A 31 4.30 -17.34 5.43
N GLU A 32 3.13 -16.85 5.00
CA GLU A 32 2.19 -17.56 4.14
C GLU A 32 2.14 -16.97 2.72
N GLY A 33 2.70 -15.77 2.54
CA GLY A 33 2.64 -15.01 1.30
C GLY A 33 1.36 -14.17 1.18
N GLN A 34 1.29 -13.40 0.09
CA GLN A 34 0.10 -12.64 -0.29
C GLN A 34 -0.68 -13.37 -1.39
N GLN A 35 -2.00 -13.34 -1.32
CA GLN A 35 -2.91 -13.89 -2.36
C GLN A 35 -4.05 -12.89 -2.66
N PRO A 36 -3.74 -11.69 -3.18
CA PRO A 36 -4.77 -10.71 -3.50
C PRO A 36 -5.64 -11.19 -4.66
N GLU A 37 -6.96 -11.09 -4.50
CA GLU A 37 -7.93 -11.46 -5.55
C GLU A 37 -8.13 -10.35 -6.59
N THR A 38 -7.74 -9.11 -6.25
CA THR A 38 -7.98 -7.93 -7.07
C THR A 38 -6.68 -7.25 -7.49
N LEU A 39 -6.59 -6.90 -8.78
CA LEU A 39 -5.56 -6.03 -9.35
C LEU A 39 -6.13 -4.62 -9.56
N PHE A 40 -5.55 -3.61 -8.90
CA PHE A 40 -5.79 -2.21 -9.22
C PHE A 40 -4.75 -1.68 -10.21
N ILE A 41 -5.22 -1.16 -11.35
CA ILE A 41 -4.39 -0.35 -12.25
C ILE A 41 -4.83 1.10 -12.07
N ALA A 42 -3.97 1.92 -11.46
CA ALA A 42 -4.32 3.27 -11.04
C ALA A 42 -3.30 4.31 -11.54
N CYS A 43 -3.71 5.58 -11.53
CA CYS A 43 -2.83 6.67 -11.95
C CYS A 43 -1.77 6.98 -10.88
N SER A 44 -0.60 7.43 -11.30
CA SER A 44 0.43 8.00 -10.42
C SER A 44 0.02 9.35 -9.79
N ASP A 45 -1.14 9.91 -10.15
CA ASP A 45 -1.71 11.10 -9.51
C ASP A 45 -1.78 10.90 -7.98
N SER A 46 -1.19 11.84 -7.23
CA SER A 46 -1.04 11.73 -5.77
C SER A 46 -2.36 11.78 -5.00
N ARG A 47 -3.48 12.13 -5.66
CA ARG A 47 -4.81 12.19 -5.06
C ARG A 47 -5.56 10.86 -5.14
N ILE A 48 -5.10 9.92 -5.96
CA ILE A 48 -5.80 8.67 -6.27
C ILE A 48 -4.96 7.48 -5.78
N ASP A 49 -4.82 7.37 -4.46
CA ASP A 49 -4.22 6.20 -3.83
C ASP A 49 -5.28 5.13 -3.57
N PRO A 50 -5.22 3.94 -4.21
CA PRO A 50 -6.25 2.92 -4.05
C PRO A 50 -6.46 2.48 -2.60
N ALA A 51 -5.38 2.34 -1.81
CA ALA A 51 -5.48 1.89 -0.42
C ALA A 51 -6.28 2.90 0.43
N ILE A 52 -6.05 4.20 0.21
CA ILE A 52 -6.77 5.26 0.92
C ILE A 52 -8.24 5.32 0.46
N LEU A 53 -8.50 5.21 -0.84
CA LEU A 53 -9.84 5.33 -1.40
C LEU A 53 -10.76 4.18 -1.00
N THR A 54 -10.24 2.96 -0.90
CA THR A 54 -11.03 1.76 -0.59
C THR A 54 -10.94 1.35 0.88
N ASN A 55 -10.13 2.04 1.68
CA ASN A 55 -9.82 1.65 3.07
C ASN A 55 -9.38 0.17 3.16
N CYS A 56 -8.56 -0.25 2.19
CA CYS A 56 -8.03 -1.60 2.15
C CYS A 56 -6.75 -1.72 2.97
N ASP A 57 -6.59 -2.90 3.56
CA ASP A 57 -5.41 -3.30 4.31
C ASP A 57 -4.37 -4.01 3.42
N PRO A 58 -3.11 -4.12 3.89
CA PRO A 58 -2.05 -4.81 3.16
C PRO A 58 -2.46 -6.25 2.79
N GLY A 59 -2.24 -6.62 1.53
CA GLY A 59 -2.54 -7.96 1.01
C GLY A 59 -3.93 -8.14 0.42
N GLU A 60 -4.86 -7.18 0.60
CA GLU A 60 -6.21 -7.28 0.02
C GLU A 60 -6.26 -7.03 -1.50
N PHE A 61 -5.30 -6.27 -2.03
CA PHE A 61 -5.15 -6.07 -3.47
C PHE A 61 -3.68 -5.95 -3.89
N PHE A 62 -3.42 -6.19 -5.17
CA PHE A 62 -2.16 -5.84 -5.84
C PHE A 62 -2.34 -4.57 -6.68
N ALA A 63 -1.39 -3.64 -6.66
CA ALA A 63 -1.51 -2.40 -7.42
C ALA A 63 -0.35 -2.16 -8.40
N VAL A 64 -0.71 -1.70 -9.58
CA VAL A 64 0.19 -1.09 -10.56
C VAL A 64 -0.22 0.37 -10.71
N ARG A 65 0.74 1.29 -10.53
CA ARG A 65 0.51 2.73 -10.67
C ARG A 65 1.42 3.33 -11.72
N ASN A 66 0.83 3.85 -12.79
CA ASN A 66 1.56 4.49 -13.88
C ASN A 66 0.87 5.78 -14.36
N ILE A 67 1.51 6.50 -15.29
CA ILE A 67 0.94 7.72 -15.86
C ILE A 67 -0.36 7.36 -16.59
N ALA A 68 -1.46 7.99 -16.18
CA ALA A 68 -2.79 7.83 -16.75
C ALA A 68 -3.39 6.39 -16.66
N ALA A 69 -2.90 5.54 -15.76
CA ALA A 69 -3.42 4.18 -15.54
C ALA A 69 -3.47 3.33 -16.84
N LEU A 70 -2.48 3.52 -17.72
CA LEU A 70 -2.45 2.89 -19.04
C LEU A 70 -2.16 1.39 -18.94
N VAL A 71 -2.88 0.63 -19.76
CA VAL A 71 -2.66 -0.80 -20.00
C VAL A 71 -2.24 -0.96 -21.46
N PRO A 72 -0.92 -1.11 -21.75
CA PRO A 72 -0.47 -1.28 -23.12
C PRO A 72 -0.95 -2.63 -23.70
N PRO A 73 -1.16 -2.73 -25.02
CA PRO A 73 -1.43 -4.01 -25.67
C PRO A 73 -0.23 -4.96 -25.55
N LEU A 74 -0.48 -6.26 -25.75
CA LEU A 74 0.55 -7.30 -25.83
C LEU A 74 1.35 -7.21 -27.13
#